data_AF-A0A1S2LK38-F1
#
_entry.id   AF-A0A1S2LK38-F1
#
_cell.length_a   1.000
_cell.length_b   1.000
_cell.length_c   1.000
_cell.angle_alpha   90.00
_cell.angle_beta   90.00
_cell.angle_gamma   90.00
#
_symmetry.space_group_name_H-M   'P 1'
#
loop_
_entity.id
_entity.type
_entity.pdbx_description
1 polymer ?
#
loop_
_entity_poly.entity_id
_entity_poly.type
_entity_poly.pdbx_seq_one_letter_code
_entity_poly.pdbx_strand_id
1 'polypeptide(L)'
;MERLVIEELTIFETVNNFNAAEAYWRDNSYCYIKGYIPKDALSPLESNFSPESKCKKKRFYYELWEHHTFAIWSYKIEKEKFEWEEAVNLLKVHRDNKMPIEMKITNDVKDWFIYTQVNEYLA
;
A
#
# COMPACT_ATOMS: atom_id res chain seq x y z
N MET A 1 19.72 28.12 -10.12
CA MET A 1 19.65 27.18 -11.26
C MET A 1 19.41 25.81 -10.65
N GLU A 2 18.15 25.52 -10.32
CA GLU A 2 17.74 24.30 -9.61
C GLU A 2 17.21 23.28 -10.62
N ARG A 3 18.12 22.47 -11.16
CA ARG A 3 17.80 21.23 -11.87
C ARG A 3 18.94 20.28 -11.56
N LEU A 4 18.63 18.99 -11.41
CA LEU A 4 19.53 17.87 -11.08
C LEU A 4 19.51 17.38 -9.62
N VAL A 5 18.33 17.25 -8.99
CA VAL A 5 18.17 16.31 -7.85
C VAL A 5 17.01 15.32 -8.09
N ILE A 6 16.31 15.41 -9.23
CA ILE A 6 15.12 14.56 -9.51
C ILE A 6 15.48 13.31 -10.33
N GLU A 7 16.63 13.29 -11.04
CA GLU A 7 16.91 12.23 -12.03
C GLU A 7 17.67 11.01 -11.47
N GLU A 8 18.26 11.08 -10.27
CA GLU A 8 19.03 9.94 -9.72
C GLU A 8 18.25 9.05 -8.72
N LEU A 9 16.97 9.34 -8.45
CA LEU A 9 16.15 8.54 -7.52
C LEU A 9 15.39 7.37 -8.18
N THR A 10 15.37 7.20 -9.50
CA THR A 10 14.22 6.53 -10.16
C THR A 10 14.56 5.50 -11.24
N ILE A 11 15.51 4.61 -10.99
CA ILE A 11 15.65 3.37 -11.80
C ILE A 11 15.60 2.12 -10.92
N PHE A 12 16.25 2.12 -9.75
CA PHE A 12 16.27 0.95 -8.86
C PHE A 12 15.02 0.80 -7.98
N GLU A 13 14.35 1.90 -7.60
CA GLU A 13 13.11 1.84 -6.78
C GLU A 13 11.89 1.34 -7.56
N THR A 14 11.92 1.39 -8.90
CA THR A 14 10.80 1.00 -9.78
C THR A 14 10.77 -0.47 -10.18
N VAL A 15 11.85 -1.24 -9.97
CA VAL A 15 11.98 -2.60 -10.54
C VAL A 15 11.07 -3.62 -9.83
N ASN A 16 10.63 -3.33 -8.60
CA ASN A 16 9.85 -4.26 -7.77
C ASN A 16 8.49 -3.69 -7.37
N ASN A 17 7.95 -2.69 -8.08
CA ASN A 17 6.60 -2.21 -7.79
C ASN A 17 5.56 -3.23 -8.24
N PHE A 18 4.38 -3.21 -7.61
CA PHE A 18 3.29 -4.11 -7.94
C PHE A 18 2.96 -4.05 -9.44
N ASN A 19 3.07 -5.21 -10.07
CA ASN A 19 2.74 -5.44 -11.46
C ASN A 19 1.56 -6.42 -11.52
N ALA A 20 0.38 -5.91 -11.88
CA ALA A 20 -0.82 -6.73 -11.98
C ALA A 20 -0.69 -7.89 -12.97
N ALA A 21 0.17 -7.79 -13.98
CA ALA A 21 0.39 -8.87 -14.95
C ALA A 21 1.21 -10.04 -14.39
N GLU A 22 1.96 -9.82 -13.31
CA GLU A 22 2.80 -10.83 -12.65
C GLU A 22 2.08 -11.51 -11.47
N ALA A 23 0.98 -10.94 -11.00
CA ALA A 23 0.26 -11.44 -9.84
C ALA A 23 -0.57 -12.71 -10.14
N TYR A 24 -0.61 -13.62 -9.16
CA TYR A 24 -1.46 -14.82 -9.21
C TYR A 24 -2.91 -14.46 -8.87
N TRP A 25 -3.70 -14.10 -9.88
CA TRP A 25 -5.11 -13.76 -9.71
C TRP A 25 -5.99 -14.99 -9.49
N ARG A 26 -6.75 -14.97 -8.40
CA ARG A 26 -7.77 -15.99 -8.08
C ARG A 26 -9.11 -15.55 -8.63
N ASP A 27 -9.66 -16.34 -9.54
CA ASP A 27 -10.93 -16.09 -10.25
C ASP A 27 -11.03 -14.67 -10.86
N ASN A 28 -9.89 -14.11 -11.26
CA ASN A 28 -9.76 -12.73 -11.75
C ASN A 28 -10.28 -11.64 -10.78
N SER A 29 -10.36 -11.96 -9.49
CA SER A 29 -11.03 -11.14 -8.46
C SER A 29 -10.04 -10.53 -7.46
N TYR A 30 -9.06 -11.30 -6.99
CA TYR A 30 -8.03 -10.82 -6.07
C TYR A 30 -6.72 -11.59 -6.25
N CYS A 31 -5.63 -11.05 -5.72
CA CYS A 31 -4.35 -11.73 -5.57
C CYS A 31 -3.79 -11.48 -4.16
N TYR A 32 -2.82 -12.30 -3.77
CA TYR A 32 -2.06 -12.09 -2.54
C TYR A 32 -0.64 -11.68 -2.86
N ILE A 33 -0.14 -10.72 -2.10
CA ILE A 33 1.25 -10.30 -2.17
C ILE A 33 1.84 -10.22 -0.78
N LYS A 34 3.16 -10.26 -0.71
CA LYS A 34 3.94 -9.78 0.42
C LYS A 34 4.67 -8.53 -0.05
N GLY A 35 4.37 -7.37 0.51
CA GLY A 35 4.86 -6.08 0.01
C GLY A 35 5.16 -5.08 1.11
N TYR A 36 5.94 -4.06 0.77
CA TYR A 36 6.28 -2.95 1.64
C TYR A 36 5.24 -1.84 1.51
N ILE A 37 4.81 -1.33 2.66
CA ILE A 37 3.86 -0.21 2.71
C ILE A 37 4.62 1.09 2.39
N PRO A 38 4.14 1.92 1.45
CA PRO A 38 4.74 3.20 1.18
C PRO A 38 4.83 4.08 2.43
N LYS A 39 5.97 4.75 2.63
CA LYS A 39 6.19 5.65 3.78
C LYS A 39 5.14 6.77 3.90
N ASP A 40 4.55 7.16 2.77
CA ASP A 40 3.56 8.22 2.67
C ASP A 40 2.12 7.73 2.91
N ALA A 41 1.90 6.43 3.12
CA ALA A 41 0.61 5.86 3.51
C ALA A 41 0.33 6.20 4.99
N LEU A 42 -0.08 7.44 5.23
CA LEU A 42 -0.30 8.02 6.55
C LEU A 42 -1.79 8.07 6.89
N SER A 43 -2.13 7.66 8.12
CA SER A 43 -3.50 7.78 8.63
C SER A 43 -3.96 9.25 8.70
N PRO A 44 -5.27 9.52 8.85
CA PRO A 44 -5.78 10.88 9.09
C PRO A 44 -5.10 11.59 10.26
N LEU A 45 -4.83 10.86 11.33
CA LEU A 45 -4.20 11.36 12.54
C LEU A 45 -2.72 11.72 12.31
N GLU A 46 -2.02 10.97 11.46
CA GLU A 46 -0.61 11.22 11.14
C GLU A 46 -0.41 12.36 10.13
N SER A 47 -1.38 12.55 9.22
CA SER A 47 -1.27 13.53 8.13
C SER A 47 -1.95 14.88 8.41
N ASN A 48 -2.57 15.04 9.59
CA ASN A 48 -3.48 16.15 9.90
C ASN A 48 -4.47 16.35 8.73
N PHE A 49 -5.07 15.24 8.28
CA PHE A 49 -6.01 15.26 7.18
C PHE A 49 -7.29 15.96 7.62
N SER A 50 -7.80 16.84 6.76
CA SER A 50 -9.15 17.38 6.86
C SER A 50 -9.86 17.05 5.55
N PRO A 51 -11.08 16.47 5.59
CA PRO A 51 -11.87 16.21 4.39
C PRO A 51 -12.13 17.46 3.55
N GLU A 52 -12.13 18.63 4.19
CA GLU A 52 -12.32 19.95 3.57
C GLU A 52 -11.04 20.47 2.89
N SER A 53 -9.90 19.81 3.11
CA SER A 53 -8.64 20.17 2.48
C SER A 53 -8.69 19.91 0.97
N LYS A 54 -8.53 20.97 0.17
CA LYS A 54 -8.35 20.87 -1.29
C LYS A 54 -6.98 20.31 -1.70
N CYS A 55 -6.16 19.87 -0.75
CA CYS A 55 -4.82 19.35 -1.03
C CYS A 55 -4.91 17.93 -1.61
N LYS A 56 -4.83 17.83 -2.94
CA LYS A 56 -4.82 16.55 -3.68
C LYS A 56 -3.79 15.56 -3.15
N LYS A 57 -2.60 16.05 -2.75
CA LYS A 57 -1.52 15.23 -2.19
C LYS A 57 -1.92 14.56 -0.86
N LYS A 58 -2.56 15.31 0.05
CA LYS A 58 -3.04 14.75 1.32
C LYS A 58 -4.15 13.72 1.12
N ARG A 59 -5.06 13.96 0.16
CA ARG A 59 -6.10 13.00 -0.20
C ARG A 59 -5.51 11.70 -0.74
N PHE A 60 -4.55 11.80 -1.67
CA PHE A 60 -3.87 10.63 -2.22
C PHE A 60 -3.20 9.77 -1.13
N TYR A 61 -2.52 10.39 -0.16
CA TYR A 61 -1.90 9.66 0.95
C TYR A 61 -2.90 9.00 1.90
N TYR A 62 -4.03 9.66 2.12
CA TYR A 62 -5.13 9.07 2.87
C TYR A 62 -5.73 7.85 2.15
N GLU A 63 -6.01 7.96 0.85
CA GLU A 63 -6.52 6.85 0.03
C GLU A 63 -5.50 5.69 -0.01
N LEU A 64 -4.21 6.00 -0.14
CA LEU A 64 -3.14 5.01 -0.07
C LEU A 64 -3.15 4.26 1.26
N TRP A 65 -3.27 4.98 2.39
CA TRP A 65 -3.40 4.39 3.71
C TRP A 65 -4.66 3.50 3.84
N GLU A 66 -5.80 3.97 3.36
CA GLU A 66 -7.07 3.25 3.42
C GLU A 66 -7.00 1.94 2.64
N HIS A 67 -6.52 1.98 1.39
CA HIS A 67 -6.38 0.79 0.55
C HIS A 67 -5.39 -0.23 1.12
N HIS A 68 -4.25 0.22 1.66
CA HIS A 68 -3.30 -0.70 2.32
C HIS A 68 -3.88 -1.30 3.60
N THR A 69 -4.60 -0.51 4.41
CA THR A 69 -5.25 -1.01 5.63
C THR A 69 -6.26 -2.09 5.28
N PHE A 70 -7.09 -1.82 4.27
CA PHE A 70 -8.08 -2.77 3.79
C PHE A 70 -7.46 -4.05 3.23
N ALA A 71 -6.35 -3.95 2.48
CA ALA A 71 -5.65 -5.11 1.95
C ALA A 71 -5.03 -6.00 3.05
N ILE A 72 -4.52 -5.40 4.13
CA ILE A 72 -4.02 -6.13 5.30
C ILE A 72 -5.19 -6.77 6.06
N TRP A 73 -6.23 -5.99 6.35
CA TRP A 73 -7.40 -6.44 7.09
C TRP A 73 -8.09 -7.62 6.39
N SER A 74 -8.36 -7.48 5.09
CA SER A 74 -9.03 -8.51 4.29
C SER A 74 -8.20 -9.78 4.14
N TYR A 75 -6.87 -9.70 4.18
CA TYR A 75 -6.01 -10.88 4.24
C TYR A 75 -6.06 -11.58 5.60
N LYS A 76 -6.09 -10.81 6.69
CA LYS A 76 -6.08 -11.34 8.06
C LYS A 76 -7.41 -11.97 8.48
N ILE A 77 -8.52 -11.33 8.13
CA ILE A 77 -9.87 -11.79 8.51
C ILE A 77 -10.23 -13.16 7.90
N GLU A 78 -9.56 -13.57 6.82
CA GLU A 78 -9.70 -14.90 6.23
C GLU A 78 -9.11 -16.02 7.10
N LYS A 79 -8.17 -15.68 8.00
CA LYS A 79 -7.45 -16.65 8.83
C LYS A 79 -7.91 -16.63 10.29
N GLU A 80 -8.29 -15.47 10.79
CA GLU A 80 -8.64 -15.28 12.19
C GLU A 80 -9.62 -14.12 12.38
N LYS A 81 -10.20 -14.01 13.59
CA LYS A 81 -10.93 -12.79 13.95
C LYS A 81 -9.93 -11.65 14.02
N PHE A 82 -10.15 -10.61 13.21
CA PHE A 82 -9.22 -9.51 13.08
C PHE A 82 -9.98 -8.21 12.86
N GLU A 83 -9.75 -7.25 13.74
CA GLU A 83 -10.45 -5.96 13.73
C GLU A 83 -9.72 -4.93 12.85
N TRP A 84 -10.45 -3.91 12.41
CA TRP A 84 -9.90 -2.86 11.55
C TRP A 84 -8.74 -2.12 12.22
N GLU A 85 -8.88 -1.79 13.50
CA GLU A 85 -7.87 -1.10 14.30
C GLU A 85 -6.56 -1.89 14.39
N GLU A 86 -6.63 -3.23 14.40
CA GLU A 86 -5.45 -4.09 14.38
C GLU A 86 -4.72 -3.99 13.04
N ALA A 87 -5.46 -3.91 11.92
CA ALA A 87 -4.89 -3.70 10.59
C ALA A 87 -4.21 -2.32 10.46
N VAL A 88 -4.82 -1.27 11.01
CA VAL A 88 -4.23 0.07 11.05
C VAL A 88 -2.91 0.05 11.83
N ASN A 89 -2.88 -0.63 12.98
CA ASN A 89 -1.67 -0.76 13.78
C ASN A 89 -0.58 -1.57 13.07
N LEU A 90 -0.94 -2.69 12.43
CA LEU A 90 0.00 -3.47 11.64
C LEU A 90 0.57 -2.67 10.47
N LEU A 91 -0.27 -1.93 9.75
CA LEU A 91 0.17 -1.03 8.69
C LEU A 91 1.25 -0.09 9.21
N LYS A 92 0.97 0.63 10.30
CA LYS A 92 1.89 1.58 10.89
C LYS A 92 3.22 0.93 11.29
N VAL A 93 3.16 -0.18 12.04
CA VAL A 93 4.35 -0.88 12.52
C VAL A 93 5.19 -1.39 11.35
N HIS A 94 4.59 -2.01 10.33
CA HIS A 94 5.33 -2.54 9.19
C HIS A 94 5.88 -1.44 8.29
N ARG A 95 5.13 -0.36 8.07
CA ARG A 95 5.59 0.83 7.34
C ARG A 95 6.80 1.46 8.02
N ASP A 96 6.70 1.73 9.31
CA ASP A 96 7.74 2.45 10.08
C ASP A 96 9.02 1.60 10.22
N ASN A 97 8.88 0.28 10.38
CA ASN A 97 10.01 -0.65 10.44
C ASN A 97 10.49 -1.12 9.06
N LYS A 98 9.88 -0.66 7.97
CA LYS A 98 10.17 -1.10 6.59
C LYS A 98 10.16 -2.62 6.46
N MET A 99 9.18 -3.27 7.07
CA MET A 99 8.99 -4.71 7.00
C MET A 99 7.88 -5.04 6.00
N PRO A 100 8.07 -6.05 5.13
CA PRO A 100 7.01 -6.44 4.22
C PRO A 100 5.87 -7.12 5.00
N ILE A 101 4.65 -6.97 4.50
CA ILE A 101 3.44 -7.56 5.08
C ILE A 101 2.62 -8.23 3.99
N GLU A 102 1.90 -9.28 4.37
CA GLU A 102 0.98 -9.99 3.49
C GLU A 102 -0.31 -9.18 3.31
N MET A 103 -0.74 -9.03 2.05
CA MET A 103 -1.86 -8.20 1.64
C MET A 103 -2.70 -8.93 0.60
N LYS A 104 -4.02 -8.74 0.67
CA LYS A 104 -4.97 -9.15 -0.35
C LYS A 104 -5.36 -7.95 -1.20
N ILE A 105 -5.00 -7.98 -2.48
CA ILE A 105 -5.32 -6.90 -3.43
C ILE A 105 -6.47 -7.36 -4.31
N THR A 106 -7.59 -6.65 -4.26
CA THR A 106 -8.73 -6.90 -5.15
C THR A 106 -8.54 -6.16 -6.48
N ASN A 107 -9.06 -6.74 -7.57
CA ASN A 107 -8.80 -6.31 -8.94
C ASN A 107 -9.33 -4.90 -9.24
N ASP A 108 -10.38 -4.47 -8.54
CA ASP A 108 -11.03 -3.17 -8.63
C ASP A 108 -10.19 -2.02 -8.06
N VAL A 109 -9.28 -2.29 -7.12
CA VAL A 109 -8.43 -1.27 -6.48
C VAL A 109 -6.94 -1.43 -6.77
N LYS A 110 -6.56 -2.37 -7.65
CA LYS A 110 -5.16 -2.71 -7.94
C LYS A 110 -4.27 -1.52 -8.32
N ASP A 111 -4.83 -0.50 -8.96
CA ASP A 111 -4.09 0.69 -9.40
C ASP A 111 -3.62 1.57 -8.23
N TRP A 112 -4.18 1.39 -7.03
CA TRP A 112 -3.68 2.03 -5.81
C TRP A 112 -2.37 1.44 -5.30
N PHE A 113 -1.97 0.28 -5.82
CA PHE A 113 -0.78 -0.44 -5.41
C PHE A 113 0.40 -0.26 -6.37
N ILE A 114 0.29 0.56 -7.44
CA ILE A 114 1.38 0.77 -8.42
C ILE A 114 2.69 1.31 -7.80
N TYR A 115 2.64 1.89 -6.61
CA TYR A 115 3.81 2.37 -5.85
C TYR A 115 4.17 1.46 -4.67
N THR A 116 3.46 0.34 -4.52
CA THR A 116 3.72 -0.66 -3.49
C THR A 116 4.83 -1.57 -3.99
N GLN A 117 5.97 -1.55 -3.30
CA GLN A 117 7.06 -2.47 -3.60
C GLN A 117 6.67 -3.89 -3.16
N VAL A 118 6.65 -4.83 -4.10
CA VAL A 118 6.37 -6.25 -3.87
C VAL A 118 7.67 -6.97 -3.54
N ASN A 119 7.68 -7.69 -2.42
CA ASN A 119 8.72 -8.64 -2.07
C ASN A 119 8.45 -10.00 -2.72
N GLU A 120 7.18 -10.42 -2.77
CA GLU A 120 6.77 -11.72 -3.29
C GLU A 120 5.30 -11.72 -3.73
N TYR A 121 4.98 -12.35 -4.86
CA TYR A 121 3.61 -12.71 -5.23
C TYR A 121 3.28 -14.08 -4.65
N LEU A 122 2.19 -14.17 -3.89
CA LEU A 122 1.81 -15.40 -3.17
C LEU A 122 0.76 -16.17 -3.99
N ALA A 123 1.04 -17.43 -4.30
CA ALA A 123 0.16 -18.32 -5.07
C ALA A 123 -1.00 -18.88 -4.24
#